data_AF-A0AAV9JRP1-F1
#
_entry.id   AF-A0AAV9JRP1-F1
#
_cell.length_a   1.000
_cell.length_b   1.000
_cell.length_c   1.000
_cell.angle_alpha   90.00
_cell.angle_beta   90.00
_cell.angle_gamma   90.00
#
_symmetry.space_group_name_H-M   'P 1'
#
loop_
_entity.id
_entity.type
_entity.pdbx_description
1 polymer ?
#
loop_
_entity_poly.entity_id
_entity_poly.type
_entity_poly.pdbx_seq_one_letter_code
_entity_poly.pdbx_strand_id
1 'polypeptide(L)'
;MDPIADLAATSRLLERLDDAGILTRHEIESCSNARRDYLAAEITFHEASKALDDATAKAIMNSWPDTEPGRSVVEDRYVAAQDLCTNANTVFMEALQKLTDAKEQASEILGRYVDSVEYLQEDDVGRCDEVCGQSGRQYAFATQRQDRFVNEQRERLVTELHEREERLAQELQEKQERQAADLAREQQGRIKRRENERREKDARIAQERREKEARLAEEQREKEARLDHERRKKEERLAHKQRRKEARLAQERREKEARLAEEQRARVQRLAREREERQARVAKERKEEQERLAQEARRQQQAKAHPTKTANEQLAAWRDHATVALQDYANLHVFPSPPTLPCVKREAKDCPSRSDAGRLLQACDCIIRKAFCGVSKQALKLERLRWHPDKFARCPEAHREVFKKMAGEVFVVLDDLYQKAR
;
A
#
# COMPACT_ATOMS: atom_id res chain seq x y z
N MET A 1 86.60 -67.51 30.41
CA MET A 1 87.81 -68.36 30.33
C MET A 1 88.96 -67.45 29.99
N ASP A 2 90.08 -67.51 30.69
CA ASP A 2 91.23 -66.64 30.43
C ASP A 2 91.97 -67.17 29.18
N PRO A 3 91.92 -66.49 28.02
CA PRO A 3 92.51 -67.00 26.77
C PRO A 3 94.01 -67.29 26.90
N ILE A 4 94.68 -66.61 27.84
CA ILE A 4 96.10 -66.74 28.13
C ILE A 4 96.41 -68.07 28.83
N ALA A 5 95.50 -68.56 29.69
CA ALA A 5 95.69 -69.83 30.40
C ALA A 5 95.59 -71.03 29.44
N ASP A 6 94.77 -70.93 28.40
CA ASP A 6 94.60 -71.97 27.38
C ASP A 6 95.80 -72.05 26.41
N LEU A 7 96.44 -70.90 26.16
CA LEU A 7 97.69 -70.77 25.41
C LEU A 7 98.83 -71.56 26.05
N ALA A 8 99.01 -71.43 27.36
CA ALA A 8 100.06 -72.12 28.10
C ALA A 8 99.82 -73.64 28.22
N ALA A 9 98.57 -74.09 28.16
CA ALA A 9 98.24 -75.51 28.13
C ALA A 9 98.52 -76.13 26.76
N THR A 10 98.23 -75.39 25.70
CA THR A 10 98.38 -75.86 24.31
C THR A 10 99.84 -75.85 23.86
N SER A 11 100.62 -74.82 24.24
CA SER A 11 102.07 -74.83 24.01
C SER A 11 102.76 -76.01 24.68
N ARG A 12 102.36 -76.36 25.92
CA ARG A 12 102.88 -77.54 26.62
C ARG A 12 102.46 -78.86 25.97
N LEU A 13 101.31 -78.89 25.32
CA LEU A 13 100.83 -80.06 24.59
C LEU A 13 101.58 -80.22 23.26
N LEU A 14 101.85 -79.12 22.56
CA LEU A 14 102.68 -79.10 21.35
C LEU A 14 104.14 -79.47 21.63
N GLU A 15 104.74 -78.99 22.73
CA GLU A 15 106.09 -79.39 23.16
C GLU A 15 106.16 -80.90 23.45
N ARG A 16 105.15 -81.46 24.11
CA ARG A 16 105.07 -82.91 24.36
C ARG A 16 104.95 -83.74 23.08
N LEU A 17 104.30 -83.19 22.05
CA LEU A 17 104.17 -83.86 20.75
C LEU A 17 105.46 -83.74 19.91
N ASP A 18 106.23 -82.66 20.08
CA ASP A 18 107.59 -82.50 19.53
C ASP A 18 108.55 -83.52 20.16
N ASP A 19 108.55 -83.61 21.49
CA ASP A 19 109.40 -84.54 22.26
C ASP A 19 109.10 -86.01 21.92
N ALA A 20 107.86 -86.30 21.54
CA ALA A 20 107.43 -87.63 21.11
C ALA A 20 107.75 -87.93 19.63
N GLY A 21 108.26 -86.95 18.87
CA GLY A 21 108.55 -87.08 17.44
C GLY A 21 107.31 -87.28 16.55
N ILE A 22 106.12 -86.99 17.09
CA ILE A 22 104.83 -87.23 16.41
C ILE A 22 104.55 -86.15 15.37
N LEU A 23 105.00 -84.92 15.64
CA LEU A 23 104.86 -83.80 14.71
C LEU A 23 106.24 -83.35 14.23
N THR A 24 106.34 -83.02 12.95
CA THR A 24 107.51 -82.32 12.46
C THR A 24 107.54 -80.90 13.03
N ARG A 25 108.74 -80.35 13.24
CA ARG A 25 108.92 -78.96 13.68
C ARG A 25 108.13 -77.95 12.83
N HIS A 26 107.96 -78.25 11.53
CA HIS A 26 107.17 -77.44 10.61
C HIS A 26 105.66 -77.46 10.93
N GLU A 27 105.11 -78.61 11.29
CA GLU A 27 103.69 -78.74 11.69
C GLU A 27 103.40 -78.07 13.03
N ILE A 28 104.34 -78.17 13.98
CA ILE A 28 104.23 -77.47 15.27
C ILE A 28 104.25 -75.95 15.07
N GLU A 29 105.13 -75.47 14.20
CA GLU A 29 105.20 -74.06 13.84
C GLU A 29 103.93 -73.61 13.12
N SER A 30 103.38 -74.44 12.23
CA SER A 30 102.11 -74.19 11.54
C SER A 30 100.92 -74.12 12.50
N CYS A 31 100.75 -75.09 13.40
CA CYS A 31 99.71 -75.09 14.44
C CYS A 31 99.85 -73.89 15.38
N SER A 32 101.08 -73.54 15.75
CA SER A 32 101.36 -72.37 16.60
C SER A 32 101.02 -71.05 15.89
N ASN A 33 101.28 -70.96 14.58
CA ASN A 33 100.92 -69.80 13.76
C ASN A 33 99.39 -69.70 13.60
N ALA A 34 98.72 -70.79 13.20
CA ALA A 34 97.26 -70.81 13.04
C ALA A 34 96.52 -70.44 14.34
N ARG A 35 97.01 -70.90 15.49
CA ARG A 35 96.45 -70.51 16.79
C ARG A 35 96.73 -69.05 17.14
N ARG A 36 97.92 -68.52 16.83
CA ARG A 36 98.22 -67.08 16.97
C ARG A 36 97.29 -66.24 16.11
N ASP A 37 97.02 -66.66 14.88
CA ASP A 37 96.12 -65.98 13.96
C ASP A 37 94.66 -66.02 14.46
N TYR A 38 94.21 -67.17 14.99
CA TYR A 38 92.89 -67.29 15.62
C TYR A 38 92.73 -66.33 16.82
N LEU A 39 93.71 -66.28 17.72
CA LEU A 39 93.67 -65.39 18.88
C LEU A 39 93.72 -63.91 18.46
N ALA A 40 94.53 -63.58 17.45
CA ALA A 40 94.55 -62.23 16.89
C ALA A 40 93.19 -61.84 16.30
N ALA A 41 92.51 -62.77 15.61
CA ALA A 41 91.16 -62.57 15.08
C ALA A 41 90.12 -62.41 16.21
N GLU A 42 90.22 -63.19 17.29
CA GLU A 42 89.31 -63.12 18.45
C GLU A 42 89.45 -61.78 19.21
N ILE A 43 90.69 -61.31 19.40
CA ILE A 43 90.96 -59.97 19.96
C ILE A 43 90.37 -58.89 19.05
N THR A 44 90.63 -58.97 17.74
CA THR A 44 90.09 -58.01 16.76
C THR A 44 88.56 -57.99 16.78
N PHE A 45 87.92 -59.15 16.90
CA PHE A 45 86.47 -59.27 17.03
C PHE A 45 85.94 -58.61 18.31
N HIS A 46 86.60 -58.83 19.46
CA HIS A 46 86.20 -58.19 20.72
C HIS A 46 86.36 -56.67 20.67
N GLU A 47 87.44 -56.16 20.08
CA GLU A 47 87.65 -54.73 19.88
C GLU A 47 86.61 -54.12 18.94
N ALA A 48 86.27 -54.80 17.84
CA ALA A 48 85.23 -54.38 16.91
C ALA A 48 83.84 -54.39 17.55
N SER A 49 83.51 -55.44 18.32
CA SER A 49 82.26 -55.54 19.09
C SER A 49 82.11 -54.38 20.07
N LYS A 50 83.18 -54.08 20.82
CA LYS A 50 83.19 -52.95 21.76
C LYS A 50 83.04 -51.60 21.04
N ALA A 51 83.70 -51.43 19.90
CA ALA A 51 83.57 -50.22 19.10
C ALA A 51 82.14 -50.01 18.57
N LEU A 52 81.45 -51.09 18.20
CA LEU A 52 80.05 -51.07 17.80
C LEU A 52 79.12 -50.67 18.95
N ASP A 53 79.34 -51.24 20.14
CA ASP A 53 78.59 -50.87 21.36
C ASP A 53 78.77 -49.38 21.70
N ASP A 54 80.02 -48.89 21.67
CA ASP A 54 80.35 -47.48 21.93
C ASP A 54 79.74 -46.54 20.86
N ALA A 55 79.75 -46.94 19.59
CA ALA A 55 79.13 -46.18 18.51
C ALA A 55 77.61 -46.12 18.66
N THR A 56 76.98 -47.25 19.00
CA THR A 56 75.54 -47.35 19.25
C THR A 56 75.13 -46.50 20.44
N ALA A 57 75.88 -46.56 21.55
CA ALA A 57 75.63 -45.72 22.73
C ALA A 57 75.74 -44.22 22.40
N LYS A 58 76.74 -43.80 21.60
CA LYS A 58 76.87 -42.41 21.14
C LYS A 58 75.73 -41.99 20.21
N ALA A 59 75.28 -42.86 19.30
CA ALA A 59 74.15 -42.57 18.43
C ALA A 59 72.85 -42.37 19.23
N ILE A 60 72.61 -43.22 20.24
CA ILE A 60 71.46 -43.09 21.14
C ILE A 60 71.53 -41.77 21.90
N MET A 61 72.67 -41.45 22.54
CA MET A 61 72.84 -40.21 23.31
C MET A 61 72.70 -38.95 22.44
N ASN A 62 73.16 -38.97 21.19
CA ASN A 62 73.05 -37.81 20.28
C ASN A 62 71.66 -37.64 19.65
N SER A 63 70.79 -38.65 19.72
CA SER A 63 69.44 -38.64 19.15
C SER A 63 68.37 -38.04 20.06
N TRP A 64 68.70 -37.73 21.32
CA TRP A 64 67.79 -37.14 22.30
C TRP A 64 68.11 -35.65 22.52
N PRO A 65 67.31 -34.71 22.00
CA PRO A 65 67.49 -33.29 22.29
C PRO A 65 66.71 -32.87 23.54
N ASP A 66 67.38 -32.20 24.48
CA ASP A 66 66.72 -31.49 25.60
C ASP A 66 66.07 -30.15 25.16
N THR A 67 66.16 -29.75 23.89
CA THR A 67 65.53 -28.52 23.35
C THR A 67 65.26 -28.64 21.84
N GLU A 68 64.09 -28.17 21.38
CA GLU A 68 63.61 -28.26 20.00
C GLU A 68 64.59 -27.63 18.97
N PRO A 69 65.26 -28.44 18.12
CA PRO A 69 66.03 -27.91 16.99
C PRO A 69 65.17 -27.87 15.72
N GLY A 70 65.45 -26.91 14.84
CA GLY A 70 64.82 -26.80 13.53
C GLY A 70 64.99 -28.08 12.67
N ARG A 71 63.95 -28.40 11.90
CA ARG A 71 63.75 -29.67 11.16
C ARG A 71 64.96 -30.13 10.33
N SER A 72 65.77 -29.22 9.79
CA SER A 72 66.93 -29.56 8.94
C SER A 72 68.12 -30.14 9.71
N VAL A 73 68.30 -29.78 10.98
CA VAL A 73 69.44 -30.25 11.81
C VAL A 73 69.22 -31.69 12.30
N VAL A 74 67.97 -32.13 12.36
CA VAL A 74 67.59 -33.49 12.78
C VAL A 74 67.86 -34.51 11.67
N GLU A 75 67.60 -34.16 10.41
CA GLU A 75 67.87 -35.03 9.26
C GLU A 75 69.38 -35.27 9.06
N ASP A 76 70.21 -34.22 9.11
CA ASP A 76 71.67 -34.35 8.94
C ASP A 76 72.31 -35.22 10.05
N ARG A 77 71.83 -35.12 11.29
CA ARG A 77 72.31 -35.94 12.41
C ARG A 77 71.86 -37.39 12.33
N TYR A 78 70.64 -37.64 11.84
CA TYR A 78 70.13 -38.99 11.63
C TYR A 78 70.94 -39.71 10.55
N VAL A 79 71.25 -39.04 9.44
CA VAL A 79 72.08 -39.60 8.36
C VAL A 79 73.50 -39.92 8.87
N ALA A 80 74.13 -39.02 9.62
CA ALA A 80 75.46 -39.27 10.20
C ALA A 80 75.48 -40.44 11.20
N ALA A 81 74.43 -40.62 12.01
CA ALA A 81 74.32 -41.77 12.91
C ALA A 81 74.11 -43.09 12.13
N GLN A 82 73.34 -43.05 11.04
CA GLN A 82 73.11 -44.20 10.18
C GLN A 82 74.39 -44.66 9.47
N ASP A 83 75.22 -43.72 8.99
CA ASP A 83 76.51 -44.00 8.36
C ASP A 83 77.51 -44.63 9.35
N LEU A 84 77.54 -44.13 10.60
CA LEU A 84 78.39 -44.70 11.66
C LEU A 84 77.99 -46.13 12.02
N CYS A 85 76.69 -46.41 12.16
CA CYS A 85 76.19 -47.76 12.44
C CYS A 85 76.48 -48.72 11.28
N THR A 86 76.35 -48.25 10.03
CA THR A 86 76.59 -49.09 8.86
C THR A 86 78.08 -49.44 8.73
N ASN A 87 78.98 -48.47 8.92
CA ASN A 87 80.42 -48.71 8.91
C ASN A 87 80.87 -49.66 10.06
N ALA A 88 80.34 -49.47 11.26
CA ALA A 88 80.66 -50.35 12.39
C ALA A 88 80.16 -51.79 12.15
N ASN A 89 78.98 -51.94 11.54
CA ASN A 89 78.45 -53.25 11.18
C ASN A 89 79.28 -53.94 10.08
N THR A 90 79.78 -53.19 9.09
CA THR A 90 80.69 -53.75 8.07
C THR A 90 81.97 -54.29 8.70
N VAL A 91 82.61 -53.52 9.58
CA VAL A 91 83.84 -53.95 10.29
C VAL A 91 83.57 -55.18 11.16
N PHE A 92 82.43 -55.23 11.85
CA PHE A 92 82.03 -56.38 12.64
C PHE A 92 81.82 -57.64 11.79
N MET A 93 81.14 -57.52 10.64
CA MET A 93 80.92 -58.64 9.73
C MET A 93 82.22 -59.14 9.07
N GLU A 94 83.15 -58.24 8.73
CA GLU A 94 84.48 -58.64 8.25
C GLU A 94 85.30 -59.38 9.32
N ALA A 95 85.21 -58.96 10.58
CA ALA A 95 85.86 -59.66 11.69
C ALA A 95 85.25 -61.05 11.94
N LEU A 96 83.92 -61.18 11.85
CA LEU A 96 83.24 -62.48 11.92
C LEU A 96 83.65 -63.44 10.80
N GLN A 97 83.79 -62.93 9.57
CA GLN A 97 84.24 -63.75 8.46
C GLN A 97 85.66 -64.27 8.70
N LYS A 98 86.59 -63.41 9.11
CA LYS A 98 87.97 -63.81 9.43
C LYS A 98 88.04 -64.86 10.54
N LEU A 99 87.21 -64.74 11.57
CA LEU A 99 87.12 -65.71 12.65
C LEU A 99 86.59 -67.07 12.16
N THR A 100 85.63 -67.04 11.23
CA THR A 100 85.06 -68.24 10.61
C THR A 100 86.10 -68.95 9.74
N ASP A 101 86.82 -68.22 8.89
CA ASP A 101 87.88 -68.75 8.03
C ASP A 101 89.02 -69.37 8.88
N ALA A 102 89.44 -68.67 9.95
CA ALA A 102 90.46 -69.18 10.88
C ALA A 102 90.01 -70.45 11.60
N LYS A 103 88.72 -70.56 11.94
CA LYS A 103 88.15 -71.76 12.56
C LYS A 103 88.13 -72.94 11.59
N GLU A 104 87.76 -72.70 10.33
CA GLU A 104 87.75 -73.73 9.28
C GLU A 104 89.17 -74.24 9.01
N GLN A 105 90.15 -73.33 8.89
CA GLN A 105 91.56 -73.68 8.72
C GLN A 105 92.09 -74.48 9.92
N ALA A 106 91.76 -74.09 11.16
CA ALA A 106 92.14 -74.85 12.35
C ALA A 106 91.48 -76.25 12.37
N SER A 107 90.22 -76.35 11.94
CA SER A 107 89.51 -77.63 11.83
C SER A 107 90.12 -78.54 10.77
N GLU A 108 90.59 -77.99 9.65
CA GLU A 108 91.26 -78.75 8.59
C GLU A 108 92.62 -79.28 9.08
N ILE A 109 93.39 -78.45 9.79
CA ILE A 109 94.67 -78.87 10.41
C ILE A 109 94.43 -79.98 11.44
N LEU A 110 93.41 -79.83 12.29
CA LEU A 110 93.04 -80.86 13.27
C LEU A 110 92.51 -82.14 12.60
N GLY A 111 91.76 -82.03 11.50
CA GLY A 111 91.31 -83.18 10.71
C GLY A 111 92.49 -83.99 10.15
N ARG A 112 93.46 -83.31 9.52
CA ARG A 112 94.70 -83.96 9.05
C ARG A 112 95.47 -84.62 10.19
N TYR A 113 95.47 -84.02 11.38
CA TYR A 113 96.10 -84.62 12.56
C TYR A 113 95.40 -85.91 13.01
N VAL A 114 94.06 -85.91 13.08
CA VAL A 114 93.29 -87.11 13.42
C VAL A 114 93.53 -88.23 12.40
N ASP A 115 93.51 -87.90 11.11
CA ASP A 115 93.78 -88.86 10.03
C ASP A 115 95.22 -89.42 10.10
N SER A 116 96.19 -88.61 10.55
CA SER A 116 97.59 -89.02 10.73
C SER A 116 97.76 -89.93 11.95
N VAL A 117 96.99 -89.71 13.02
CA VAL A 117 96.97 -90.56 14.22
C VAL A 117 96.26 -91.89 13.95
N GLU A 118 95.22 -91.90 13.10
CA GLU A 118 94.57 -93.14 12.63
C GLU A 118 95.50 -94.00 11.75
N TYR A 119 96.56 -93.41 11.17
CA TYR A 119 97.58 -94.11 10.37
C TYR A 119 98.75 -94.69 11.20
N LEU A 120 98.81 -94.43 12.51
CA LEU A 120 99.71 -95.13 13.42
C LEU A 120 99.12 -96.52 13.68
N GLN A 121 99.64 -97.49 12.91
CA GLN A 121 99.29 -98.91 12.84
C GLN A 121 98.66 -99.51 14.11
N GLU A 122 97.56 -100.25 13.90
CA GLU A 122 96.84 -101.10 14.86
C GLU A 122 97.72 -102.18 15.57
N ASP A 123 99.01 -102.27 15.25
CA ASP A 123 99.90 -103.35 15.71
C ASP A 123 100.58 -103.10 17.08
N ASP A 124 100.42 -101.92 17.71
CA ASP A 124 100.96 -101.64 19.06
C ASP A 124 99.90 -101.36 20.15
N VAL A 125 98.60 -101.48 19.87
CA VAL A 125 97.52 -101.22 20.85
C VAL A 125 97.11 -102.47 21.64
N GLY A 126 97.60 -103.66 21.28
CA GLY A 126 97.22 -104.94 21.86
C GLY A 126 97.68 -105.22 23.30
N ARG A 127 98.22 -104.24 24.05
CA ARG A 127 98.71 -104.47 25.42
C ARG A 127 98.48 -103.32 26.41
N CYS A 128 97.50 -102.44 26.15
CA CYS A 128 97.08 -101.38 27.10
C CYS A 128 95.57 -101.37 27.41
N ASP A 129 94.84 -102.42 27.02
CA ASP A 129 93.36 -102.45 27.08
C ASP A 129 92.80 -102.81 28.47
N GLU A 130 93.58 -103.47 29.34
CA GLU A 130 93.08 -103.88 30.66
C GLU A 130 93.25 -102.82 31.76
N VAL A 131 94.29 -101.96 31.67
CA VAL A 131 94.55 -100.92 32.68
C VAL A 131 94.02 -99.56 32.24
N CYS A 132 94.07 -99.21 30.95
CA CYS A 132 93.56 -97.93 30.43
C CYS A 132 92.05 -97.94 30.16
N GLY A 133 91.44 -99.13 29.96
CA GLY A 133 90.01 -99.29 29.73
C GLY A 133 89.14 -98.99 30.96
N GLN A 134 89.62 -99.20 32.19
CA GLN A 134 88.88 -98.84 33.40
C GLN A 134 88.94 -97.33 33.71
N SER A 135 90.10 -96.70 33.55
CA SER A 135 90.27 -95.26 33.70
C SER A 135 89.56 -94.48 32.59
N GLY A 136 89.59 -94.97 31.34
CA GLY A 136 88.85 -94.38 30.21
C GLY A 136 87.34 -94.45 30.41
N ARG A 137 86.81 -95.57 30.92
CA ARG A 137 85.38 -95.68 31.29
C ARG A 137 85.01 -94.73 32.43
N GLN A 138 85.81 -94.64 33.49
CA GLN A 138 85.56 -93.70 34.58
C GLN A 138 85.60 -92.24 34.11
N TYR A 139 86.52 -91.89 33.22
CA TYR A 139 86.61 -90.56 32.61
C TYR A 139 85.40 -90.28 31.70
N ALA A 140 85.00 -91.23 30.85
CA ALA A 140 83.81 -91.12 30.01
C ALA A 140 82.50 -90.98 30.83
N PHE A 141 82.39 -91.66 31.97
CA PHE A 141 81.27 -91.48 32.89
C PHE A 141 81.31 -90.11 33.60
N ALA A 142 82.49 -89.63 33.96
CA ALA A 142 82.66 -88.31 34.56
C ALA A 142 82.31 -87.18 33.56
N THR A 143 82.77 -87.27 32.32
CA THR A 143 82.42 -86.33 31.25
C THR A 143 80.94 -86.41 30.91
N GLN A 144 80.36 -87.61 30.76
CA GLN A 144 78.92 -87.76 30.52
C GLN A 144 78.05 -87.18 31.65
N ARG A 145 78.51 -87.24 32.90
CA ARG A 145 77.82 -86.62 34.04
C ARG A 145 77.95 -85.10 34.00
N GLN A 146 79.13 -84.60 33.66
CA GLN A 146 79.38 -83.16 33.53
C GLN A 146 78.59 -82.57 32.35
N ASP A 147 78.54 -83.26 31.21
CA ASP A 147 77.76 -82.87 30.04
C ASP A 147 76.26 -82.87 30.32
N ARG A 148 75.75 -83.87 31.05
CA ARG A 148 74.35 -83.87 31.51
C ARG A 148 74.06 -82.68 32.42
N PHE A 149 74.94 -82.39 33.37
CA PHE A 149 74.77 -81.24 34.26
C PHE A 149 74.78 -79.92 33.47
N VAL A 150 75.72 -79.73 32.55
CA VAL A 150 75.81 -78.53 31.71
C VAL A 150 74.60 -78.40 30.79
N ASN A 151 74.14 -79.50 30.18
CA ASN A 151 72.94 -79.50 29.35
C ASN A 151 71.68 -79.18 30.16
N GLU A 152 71.53 -79.74 31.37
CA GLU A 152 70.42 -79.40 32.26
C GLU A 152 70.44 -77.91 32.67
N GLN A 153 71.62 -77.35 32.97
CA GLN A 153 71.74 -75.90 33.25
C GLN A 153 71.42 -75.06 32.01
N ARG A 154 71.86 -75.49 30.83
CA ARG A 154 71.56 -74.82 29.57
C ARG A 154 70.06 -74.84 29.27
N GLU A 155 69.39 -75.98 29.41
CA GLU A 155 67.94 -76.11 29.19
C GLU A 155 67.13 -75.26 30.17
N ARG A 156 67.55 -75.18 31.44
CA ARG A 156 66.96 -74.26 32.42
C ARG A 156 67.09 -72.81 32.01
N LEU A 157 68.30 -72.38 31.63
CA LEU A 157 68.55 -71.01 31.17
C LEU A 157 67.76 -70.67 29.91
N VAL A 158 67.66 -71.60 28.95
CA VAL A 158 66.86 -71.41 27.73
C VAL A 158 65.37 -71.25 28.08
N THR A 159 64.85 -72.08 28.98
CA THR A 159 63.46 -71.96 29.46
C THR A 159 63.23 -70.62 30.18
N GLU A 160 64.12 -70.23 31.09
CA GLU A 160 64.03 -68.96 31.81
C GLU A 160 64.10 -67.74 30.88
N LEU A 161 64.95 -67.79 29.84
CA LEU A 161 65.04 -66.76 28.83
C LEU A 161 63.76 -66.70 27.99
N HIS A 162 63.24 -67.83 27.55
CA HIS A 162 62.00 -67.89 26.78
C HIS A 162 60.82 -67.32 27.58
N GLU A 163 60.65 -67.74 28.84
CA GLU A 163 59.62 -67.19 29.71
C GLU A 163 59.81 -65.67 29.96
N ARG A 164 61.06 -65.20 30.02
CA ARG A 164 61.36 -63.76 30.15
C ARG A 164 60.99 -63.00 28.90
N GLU A 165 61.29 -63.53 27.72
CA GLU A 165 60.90 -62.96 26.44
C GLU A 165 59.38 -62.90 26.29
N GLU A 166 58.67 -63.97 26.67
CA GLU A 166 57.20 -63.99 26.68
C GLU A 166 56.60 -62.95 27.63
N ARG A 167 57.14 -62.82 28.86
CA ARG A 167 56.72 -61.77 29.80
C ARG A 167 56.92 -60.37 29.23
N LEU A 168 58.08 -60.10 28.62
CA LEU A 168 58.36 -58.79 28.02
C LEU A 168 57.45 -58.52 26.81
N ALA A 169 57.14 -59.54 26.01
CA ALA A 169 56.21 -59.42 24.89
C ALA A 169 54.78 -59.09 25.38
N GLN A 170 54.31 -59.77 26.42
CA GLN A 170 53.01 -59.50 27.05
C GLN A 170 52.97 -58.07 27.64
N GLU A 171 54.00 -57.65 28.38
CA GLU A 171 54.08 -56.29 28.92
C GLU A 171 54.07 -55.22 27.82
N LEU A 172 54.76 -55.46 26.70
CA LEU A 172 54.77 -54.54 25.57
C LEU A 172 53.40 -54.47 24.90
N GLN A 173 52.74 -55.62 24.71
CA GLN A 173 51.38 -55.68 24.17
C GLN A 173 50.39 -54.93 25.06
N GLU A 174 50.42 -55.17 26.38
CA GLU A 174 49.57 -54.42 27.33
C GLU A 174 49.82 -52.91 27.29
N LYS A 175 51.09 -52.49 27.18
CA LYS A 175 51.42 -51.06 27.04
C LYS A 175 50.85 -50.47 25.76
N GLN A 176 50.95 -51.19 24.64
CA GLN A 176 50.39 -50.76 23.36
C GLN A 176 48.85 -50.68 23.42
N GLU A 177 48.19 -51.65 24.02
CA GLU A 177 46.73 -51.66 24.19
C GLU A 177 46.25 -50.52 25.09
N ARG A 178 46.96 -50.23 26.19
CA ARG A 178 46.67 -49.09 27.07
C ARG A 178 46.82 -47.76 26.32
N GLN A 179 47.91 -47.60 25.57
CA GLN A 179 48.12 -46.39 24.74
C GLN A 179 47.03 -46.24 23.68
N ALA A 180 46.64 -47.32 23.01
CA ALA A 180 45.56 -47.31 22.03
C ALA A 180 44.22 -46.95 22.67
N ALA A 181 43.91 -47.49 23.86
CA ALA A 181 42.70 -47.19 24.60
C ALA A 181 42.63 -45.71 25.04
N ASP A 182 43.74 -45.14 25.50
CA ASP A 182 43.80 -43.74 25.91
C ASP A 182 43.65 -42.78 24.72
N LEU A 183 44.29 -43.09 23.58
CA LEU A 183 44.09 -42.35 22.33
C LEU A 183 42.63 -42.43 21.85
N ALA A 184 42.00 -43.61 21.93
CA ALA A 184 40.59 -43.78 21.58
C ALA A 184 39.66 -42.95 22.48
N ARG A 185 39.91 -42.93 23.80
CA ARG A 185 39.17 -42.10 24.75
C ARG A 185 39.33 -40.61 24.45
N GLU A 186 40.55 -40.17 24.14
CA GLU A 186 40.81 -38.78 23.79
C GLU A 186 40.08 -38.37 22.51
N GLN A 187 40.14 -39.21 21.47
CA GLN A 187 39.42 -38.98 20.21
C GLN A 187 37.91 -38.90 20.42
N GLN A 188 37.32 -39.82 21.19
CA GLN A 188 35.90 -39.76 21.55
C GLN A 188 35.57 -38.48 22.32
N GLY A 189 36.43 -38.05 23.25
CA GLY A 189 36.28 -36.79 23.97
C GLY A 189 36.34 -35.56 23.05
N ARG A 190 37.20 -35.57 22.03
CA ARG A 190 37.28 -34.50 21.01
C ARG A 190 36.03 -34.48 20.13
N ILE A 191 35.50 -35.64 19.73
CA ILE A 191 34.27 -35.74 18.95
C ILE A 191 33.09 -35.17 19.74
N LYS A 192 32.88 -35.62 20.98
CA LYS A 192 31.80 -35.13 21.85
C LYS A 192 31.87 -33.62 22.08
N ARG A 193 33.07 -33.06 22.28
CA ARG A 193 33.27 -31.62 22.41
C ARG A 193 32.86 -30.85 21.14
N ARG A 194 33.25 -31.35 19.96
CA ARG A 194 32.85 -30.75 18.68
C ARG A 194 31.35 -30.84 18.42
N GLU A 195 30.72 -31.95 18.80
CA GLU A 195 29.26 -32.11 18.67
C GLU A 195 28.51 -31.14 19.58
N ASN A 196 28.95 -30.98 20.84
CA ASN A 196 28.37 -30.00 21.76
C ASN A 196 28.55 -28.56 21.23
N GLU A 197 29.74 -28.21 20.74
CA GLU A 197 30.00 -26.88 20.16
C GLU A 197 29.10 -26.62 18.94
N ARG A 198 28.85 -27.63 18.09
CA ARG A 198 27.90 -27.54 16.97
C ARG A 198 26.48 -27.30 17.47
N ARG A 199 26.02 -28.09 18.45
CA ARG A 199 24.67 -27.93 19.04
C ARG A 199 24.47 -26.55 19.65
N GLU A 200 25.46 -26.02 20.35
CA GLU A 200 25.42 -24.67 20.92
C GLU A 200 25.36 -23.58 19.84
N LYS A 201 26.15 -23.71 18.76
CA LYS A 201 26.10 -22.80 17.61
C LYS A 201 24.73 -22.84 16.92
N ASP A 202 24.19 -24.03 16.70
CA ASP A 202 22.88 -24.21 16.08
C ASP A 202 21.76 -23.63 16.96
N ALA A 203 21.83 -23.84 18.28
CA ALA A 203 20.90 -23.24 19.23
C ALA A 203 20.96 -21.71 19.21
N ARG A 204 22.17 -21.13 19.14
CA ARG A 204 22.36 -19.68 19.02
C ARG A 204 21.77 -19.13 17.72
N ILE A 205 22.01 -19.80 16.59
CA ILE A 205 21.45 -19.40 15.28
C ILE A 205 19.92 -19.49 15.31
N ALA A 206 19.35 -20.54 15.91
CA ALA A 206 17.91 -20.70 16.06
C ALA A 206 17.30 -19.59 16.93
N GLN A 207 17.95 -19.21 18.02
CA GLN A 207 17.53 -18.09 18.86
C GLN A 207 17.58 -16.76 18.09
N GLU A 208 18.68 -16.47 17.39
CA GLU A 208 18.81 -15.24 16.59
C GLU A 208 17.75 -15.14 15.49
N ARG A 209 17.40 -16.27 14.85
CA ARG A 209 16.29 -16.34 13.88
C ARG A 209 14.95 -15.98 14.51
N ARG A 210 14.62 -16.57 15.67
CA ARG A 210 13.39 -16.27 16.41
C ARG A 210 13.30 -14.79 16.81
N GLU A 211 14.40 -14.21 17.27
CA GLU A 211 14.46 -12.78 17.63
C GLU A 211 14.26 -11.87 16.40
N LYS A 212 14.86 -12.21 15.25
CA LYS A 212 14.65 -11.47 13.99
C LYS A 212 13.21 -11.58 13.51
N GLU A 213 12.62 -12.77 13.56
CA GLU A 213 11.21 -12.99 13.20
C GLU A 213 10.27 -12.20 14.12
N ALA A 214 10.53 -12.18 15.43
CA ALA A 214 9.76 -11.40 16.39
C ALA A 214 9.84 -9.88 16.11
N ARG A 215 11.04 -9.36 15.81
CA ARG A 215 11.23 -7.95 15.43
C ARG A 215 10.49 -7.58 14.15
N LEU A 216 10.54 -8.45 13.13
CA LEU A 216 9.80 -8.22 11.88
C LEU A 216 8.28 -8.23 12.10
N ALA A 217 7.78 -9.13 12.94
CA ALA A 217 6.36 -9.17 13.29
C ALA A 217 5.91 -7.91 14.06
N GLU A 218 6.76 -7.39 14.96
CA GLU A 218 6.50 -6.13 15.67
C GLU A 218 6.50 -4.93 14.70
N GLU A 219 7.48 -4.84 13.80
CA GLU A 219 7.55 -3.78 12.78
C GLU A 219 6.31 -3.80 11.86
N GLN A 220 5.83 -5.00 11.48
CA GLN A 220 4.60 -5.16 10.70
C GLN A 220 3.38 -4.64 11.46
N ARG A 221 3.23 -5.01 12.74
CA ARG A 221 2.14 -4.51 13.60
C ARG A 221 2.17 -2.99 13.75
N GLU A 222 3.35 -2.39 13.89
CA GLU A 222 3.48 -0.94 13.99
C GLU A 222 3.09 -0.24 12.67
N LYS A 223 3.51 -0.79 11.51
CA LYS A 223 3.10 -0.29 10.19
C LYS A 223 1.59 -0.37 10.00
N GLU A 224 0.97 -1.50 10.36
CA GLU A 224 -0.48 -1.66 10.29
C GLU A 224 -1.22 -0.67 11.20
N ALA A 225 -0.75 -0.47 12.43
CA ALA A 225 -1.31 0.51 13.37
C ALA A 225 -1.19 1.95 12.83
N ARG A 226 -0.06 2.30 12.20
CA ARG A 226 0.14 3.60 11.54
C ARG A 226 -0.85 3.80 10.38
N LEU A 227 -1.07 2.77 9.56
CA LEU A 227 -2.02 2.81 8.45
C LEU A 227 -3.48 2.93 8.92
N ASP A 228 -3.87 2.20 9.98
CA ASP A 228 -5.20 2.34 10.59
C ASP A 228 -5.42 3.74 11.14
N HIS A 229 -4.43 4.31 11.83
CA HIS A 229 -4.50 5.68 12.34
C HIS A 229 -4.66 6.71 11.22
N GLU A 230 -3.91 6.56 10.12
CA GLU A 230 -4.04 7.45 8.95
C GLU A 230 -5.41 7.31 8.29
N ARG A 231 -5.95 6.09 8.17
CA ARG A 231 -7.29 5.82 7.65
C ARG A 231 -8.36 6.52 8.51
N ARG A 232 -8.33 6.34 9.84
CA ARG A 232 -9.28 7.00 10.76
C ARG A 232 -9.22 8.53 10.63
N LYS A 233 -8.03 9.12 10.55
CA LYS A 233 -7.87 10.57 10.32
C LYS A 233 -8.48 11.02 8.99
N LYS A 234 -8.35 10.24 7.91
CA LYS A 234 -8.98 10.55 6.61
C LYS A 234 -10.50 10.47 6.70
N GLU A 235 -11.04 9.45 7.36
CA GLU A 235 -12.47 9.27 7.60
C GLU A 235 -13.05 10.42 8.43
N GLU A 236 -12.38 10.82 9.51
CA GLU A 236 -12.78 11.98 10.33
C GLU A 236 -12.80 13.29 9.51
N ARG A 237 -11.79 13.51 8.67
CA ARG A 237 -11.74 14.68 7.77
C ARG A 237 -12.89 14.66 6.76
N LEU A 238 -13.23 13.51 6.20
CA LEU A 238 -14.36 13.36 5.28
C LEU A 238 -15.69 13.61 6.00
N ALA A 239 -15.90 13.01 7.17
CA ALA A 239 -17.08 13.22 7.99
C ALA A 239 -17.24 14.70 8.41
N HIS A 240 -16.15 15.38 8.76
CA HIS A 240 -16.16 16.81 9.05
C HIS A 240 -16.54 17.65 7.82
N LYS A 241 -15.97 17.35 6.64
CA LYS A 241 -16.33 18.02 5.37
C LYS A 241 -17.81 17.82 5.04
N GLN A 242 -18.35 16.61 5.24
CA GLN A 242 -19.75 16.30 5.00
C GLN A 242 -20.67 17.08 5.94
N ARG A 243 -20.41 17.05 7.25
CA ARG A 243 -21.16 17.86 8.24
C ARG A 243 -21.16 19.35 7.90
N ARG A 244 -20.02 19.90 7.45
CA ARG A 244 -19.93 21.30 7.03
C ARG A 244 -20.79 21.61 5.79
N LYS A 245 -20.84 20.70 4.81
CA LYS A 245 -21.72 20.84 3.63
C LYS A 245 -23.19 20.78 4.03
N GLU A 246 -23.57 19.83 4.87
CA GLU A 246 -24.94 19.69 5.38
C GLU A 246 -25.38 20.92 6.16
N ALA A 247 -24.53 21.45 7.05
CA ALA A 247 -24.79 22.69 7.78
C ALA A 247 -25.00 23.90 6.84
N ARG A 248 -24.17 24.02 5.79
CA ARG A 248 -24.31 25.09 4.78
C ARG A 248 -25.63 24.97 4.01
N LEU A 249 -26.02 23.77 3.61
CA LEU A 249 -27.30 23.52 2.94
C LEU A 249 -28.50 23.80 3.85
N ALA A 250 -28.41 23.44 5.13
CA ALA A 250 -29.44 23.74 6.11
C ALA A 250 -29.59 25.25 6.32
N GLN A 251 -28.48 26.00 6.37
CA GLN A 251 -28.52 27.47 6.44
C GLN A 251 -29.15 28.08 5.19
N GLU A 252 -28.76 27.64 3.99
CA GLU A 252 -29.33 28.14 2.73
C GLU A 252 -30.84 27.89 2.64
N ARG A 253 -31.31 26.73 3.12
CA ARG A 253 -32.75 26.43 3.21
C ARG A 253 -33.48 27.41 4.13
N ARG A 254 -32.93 27.66 5.34
CA ARG A 254 -33.51 28.64 6.28
C ARG A 254 -33.57 30.04 5.71
N GLU A 255 -32.52 30.47 5.00
CA GLU A 255 -32.49 31.79 4.33
C GLU A 255 -33.54 31.90 3.22
N LYS A 256 -33.71 30.85 2.40
CA LYS A 256 -34.76 30.81 1.36
C LYS A 256 -36.16 30.83 1.97
N GLU A 257 -36.40 30.04 3.01
CA GLU A 257 -37.68 30.04 3.74
C GLU A 257 -37.99 31.41 4.36
N ALA A 258 -37.00 32.06 4.96
CA ALA A 258 -37.14 33.41 5.51
C ALA A 258 -37.49 34.44 4.41
N ARG A 259 -36.82 34.39 3.25
CA ARG A 259 -37.13 35.26 2.10
C ARG A 259 -38.55 35.02 1.57
N LEU A 260 -38.97 33.76 1.43
CA LEU A 260 -40.33 33.41 1.01
C LEU A 260 -41.38 33.93 2.01
N ALA A 261 -41.12 33.79 3.31
CA ALA A 261 -42.01 34.30 4.35
C ALA A 261 -42.10 35.85 4.31
N GLU A 262 -40.99 36.54 4.07
CA GLU A 262 -40.98 38.00 3.91
C GLU A 262 -41.74 38.44 2.66
N GLU A 263 -41.54 37.78 1.52
CA GLU A 263 -42.27 38.04 0.28
C GLU A 263 -43.78 37.84 0.45
N GLN A 264 -44.19 36.77 1.14
CA GLN A 264 -45.59 36.53 1.48
C GLN A 264 -46.17 37.65 2.36
N ARG A 265 -45.44 38.10 3.38
CA ARG A 265 -45.87 39.23 4.23
C ARG A 265 -46.00 40.50 3.42
N ALA A 266 -45.04 40.81 2.54
CA ALA A 266 -45.08 41.97 1.67
C ALA A 266 -46.26 41.92 0.69
N ARG A 267 -46.58 40.73 0.15
CA ARG A 267 -47.74 40.53 -0.72
C ARG A 267 -49.06 40.74 0.03
N VAL A 268 -49.19 40.21 1.24
CA VAL A 268 -50.36 40.41 2.09
C VAL A 268 -50.56 41.90 2.42
N GLN A 269 -49.48 42.60 2.79
CA GLN A 269 -49.54 44.04 3.04
C GLN A 269 -49.95 44.84 1.79
N ARG A 270 -49.44 44.47 0.61
CA ARG A 270 -49.81 45.11 -0.66
C ARG A 270 -51.30 44.93 -0.95
N LEU A 271 -51.82 43.70 -0.81
CA LEU A 271 -53.24 43.40 -1.00
C LEU A 271 -54.12 44.11 0.02
N ALA A 272 -53.66 44.27 1.26
CA ALA A 272 -54.38 45.04 2.29
C ALA A 272 -54.49 46.52 1.89
N ARG A 273 -53.38 47.15 1.46
CA ARG A 273 -53.39 48.54 0.98
C ARG A 273 -54.27 48.72 -0.25
N GLU A 274 -54.19 47.81 -1.22
CA GLU A 274 -55.04 47.85 -2.41
C GLU A 274 -56.53 47.75 -2.05
N ARG A 275 -56.88 46.92 -1.06
CA ARG A 275 -58.24 46.82 -0.54
C ARG A 275 -58.70 48.11 0.14
N GLU A 276 -57.86 48.73 0.96
CA GLU A 276 -58.13 50.03 1.61
C GLU A 276 -58.33 51.13 0.57
N GLU A 277 -57.45 51.23 -0.44
CA GLU A 277 -57.59 52.19 -1.53
C GLU A 277 -58.88 51.97 -2.32
N ARG A 278 -59.22 50.72 -2.62
CA ARG A 278 -60.48 50.39 -3.32
C ARG A 278 -61.69 50.77 -2.48
N GLN A 279 -61.66 50.50 -1.18
CA GLN A 279 -62.73 50.94 -0.26
C GLN A 279 -62.84 52.46 -0.21
N ALA A 280 -61.71 53.18 -0.17
CA ALA A 280 -61.70 54.65 -0.20
C ALA A 280 -62.28 55.20 -1.51
N ARG A 281 -61.95 54.60 -2.67
CA ARG A 281 -62.53 54.95 -3.98
C ARG A 281 -64.04 54.74 -3.98
N VAL A 282 -64.51 53.55 -3.56
CA VAL A 282 -65.95 53.25 -3.48
C VAL A 282 -66.68 54.20 -2.53
N ALA A 283 -66.08 54.54 -1.39
CA ALA A 283 -66.65 55.50 -0.46
C ALA A 283 -66.75 56.92 -1.05
N LYS A 284 -65.74 57.34 -1.82
CA LYS A 284 -65.75 58.61 -2.55
C LYS A 284 -66.82 58.63 -3.63
N GLU A 285 -66.90 57.61 -4.47
CA GLU A 285 -67.93 57.45 -5.50
C GLU A 285 -69.34 57.49 -4.89
N ARG A 286 -69.56 56.80 -3.76
CA ARG A 286 -70.84 56.86 -3.04
C ARG A 286 -71.19 58.26 -2.55
N LYS A 287 -70.21 59.04 -2.07
CA LYS A 287 -70.43 60.43 -1.65
C LYS A 287 -70.80 61.32 -2.84
N GLU A 288 -70.07 61.19 -3.95
CA GLU A 288 -70.34 61.93 -5.19
C GLU A 288 -71.70 61.56 -5.79
N GLU A 289 -72.08 60.28 -5.74
CA GLU A 289 -73.41 59.80 -6.15
C GLU A 289 -74.52 60.35 -5.25
N GLN A 290 -74.35 60.33 -3.93
CA GLN A 290 -75.29 60.94 -3.00
C GLN A 290 -75.44 62.45 -3.26
N GLU A 291 -74.35 63.15 -3.52
CA GLU A 291 -74.37 64.59 -3.83
C GLU A 291 -75.09 64.87 -5.16
N ARG A 292 -74.83 64.06 -6.20
CA ARG A 292 -75.58 64.11 -7.46
C ARG A 292 -77.08 63.90 -7.26
N LEU A 293 -77.47 62.88 -6.51
CA LEU A 293 -78.88 62.59 -6.20
C LEU A 293 -79.52 63.74 -5.42
N ALA A 294 -78.81 64.33 -4.46
CA ALA A 294 -79.27 65.51 -3.71
C ALA A 294 -79.42 66.75 -4.62
N GLN A 295 -78.50 66.96 -5.56
CA GLN A 295 -78.57 68.05 -6.53
C GLN A 295 -79.70 67.85 -7.54
N GLU A 296 -79.95 66.62 -7.97
CA GLU A 296 -81.08 66.26 -8.85
C GLU A 296 -82.42 66.46 -8.14
N ALA A 297 -82.53 66.09 -6.86
CA ALA A 297 -83.70 66.38 -6.04
C ALA A 297 -83.95 67.90 -5.89
N ARG A 298 -82.90 68.71 -5.73
CA ARG A 298 -83.00 70.19 -5.73
C ARG A 298 -83.48 70.73 -7.08
N ARG A 299 -82.99 70.20 -8.21
CA ARG A 299 -83.45 70.57 -9.56
C ARG A 299 -84.92 70.20 -9.79
N GLN A 300 -85.37 69.03 -9.33
CA GLN A 300 -86.76 68.61 -9.43
C GLN A 300 -87.70 69.46 -8.54
N GLN A 301 -87.22 69.95 -7.40
CA GLN A 301 -87.96 70.92 -6.57
C GLN A 301 -88.04 72.30 -7.26
N GLN A 302 -86.98 72.75 -7.94
CA GLN A 302 -87.00 74.01 -8.70
C GLN A 302 -87.85 73.93 -9.98
N ALA A 303 -87.93 72.77 -10.63
CA ALA A 303 -88.76 72.56 -11.83
C ALA A 303 -90.28 72.58 -11.55
N LYS A 304 -90.72 72.45 -10.29
CA LYS A 304 -92.13 72.60 -9.90
C LYS A 304 -92.58 74.05 -9.67
N ALA A 305 -91.71 75.03 -9.92
CA ALA A 305 -91.98 76.46 -9.68
C ALA A 305 -91.75 77.33 -10.94
N HIS A 306 -92.38 76.99 -12.06
CA HIS A 306 -92.47 77.90 -13.22
C HIS A 306 -93.92 78.03 -13.73
N PRO A 307 -94.44 79.27 -13.91
CA PRO A 307 -95.81 79.51 -14.36
C PRO A 307 -95.93 79.33 -15.88
N THR A 308 -96.93 78.58 -16.32
CA THR A 308 -97.32 78.47 -17.73
C THR A 308 -97.95 79.78 -18.22
N LYS A 309 -97.39 80.37 -19.28
CA LYS A 309 -97.90 81.58 -19.94
C LYS A 309 -99.32 81.36 -20.46
N THR A 310 -100.20 82.35 -20.27
CA THR A 310 -101.63 82.23 -20.59
C THR A 310 -101.90 82.37 -22.10
N ALA A 311 -102.98 81.76 -22.60
CA ALA A 311 -103.34 81.78 -24.03
C ALA A 311 -103.50 83.20 -24.62
N ASN A 312 -103.78 84.21 -23.80
CA ASN A 312 -103.90 85.60 -24.25
C ASN A 312 -102.53 86.24 -24.54
N GLU A 313 -101.48 85.87 -23.79
CA GLU A 313 -100.12 86.35 -24.03
C GLU A 313 -99.56 85.82 -25.36
N GLN A 314 -99.87 84.57 -25.70
CA GLN A 314 -99.47 83.97 -26.98
C GLN A 314 -100.16 84.64 -28.18
N LEU A 315 -101.42 85.06 -28.03
CA LEU A 315 -102.14 85.82 -29.07
C LEU A 315 -101.63 87.26 -29.19
N ALA A 316 -101.25 87.90 -28.09
CA ALA A 316 -100.62 89.22 -28.11
C ALA A 316 -99.28 89.16 -28.83
N ALA A 317 -98.39 88.25 -28.44
CA ALA A 317 -97.08 88.07 -29.07
C ALA A 317 -97.20 87.75 -30.58
N TRP A 318 -98.20 86.95 -30.98
CA TRP A 318 -98.45 86.69 -32.38
C TRP A 318 -98.86 87.95 -33.17
N ARG A 319 -99.73 88.81 -32.63
CA ARG A 319 -100.14 90.05 -33.32
C ARG A 319 -98.98 91.02 -33.49
N ASP A 320 -98.12 91.14 -32.49
CA ASP A 320 -96.94 92.00 -32.55
C ASP A 320 -95.97 91.46 -33.62
N HIS A 321 -95.74 90.15 -33.64
CA HIS A 321 -94.93 89.50 -34.66
C HIS A 321 -95.53 89.69 -36.07
N ALA A 322 -96.83 89.48 -36.24
CA ALA A 322 -97.51 89.69 -37.51
C ALA A 322 -97.44 91.16 -37.97
N THR A 323 -97.53 92.11 -37.04
CA THR A 323 -97.41 93.54 -37.33
C THR A 323 -96.04 93.89 -37.89
N VAL A 324 -94.97 93.34 -37.30
CA VAL A 324 -93.59 93.56 -37.79
C VAL A 324 -93.36 92.83 -39.11
N ALA A 325 -93.76 91.56 -39.21
CA ALA A 325 -93.56 90.75 -40.41
C ALA A 325 -94.26 91.35 -41.65
N LEU A 326 -95.46 91.92 -41.50
CA LEU A 326 -96.24 92.47 -42.61
C LEU A 326 -95.92 93.92 -42.96
N GLN A 327 -94.85 94.51 -42.42
CA GLN A 327 -94.38 95.83 -42.87
C GLN A 327 -93.66 95.74 -44.22
N ASP A 328 -92.97 94.63 -44.49
CA ASP A 328 -92.19 94.42 -45.71
C ASP A 328 -92.65 93.16 -46.46
N TYR A 329 -93.70 93.32 -47.26
CA TYR A 329 -94.25 92.23 -48.08
C TYR A 329 -93.25 91.69 -49.11
N ALA A 330 -92.26 92.48 -49.55
CA ALA A 330 -91.31 92.04 -50.57
C ALA A 330 -90.34 90.98 -50.04
N ASN A 331 -89.99 91.06 -48.76
CA ASN A 331 -89.07 90.13 -48.09
C ASN A 331 -89.80 89.12 -47.19
N LEU A 332 -91.12 89.01 -47.31
CA LEU A 332 -91.90 88.05 -46.53
C LEU A 332 -91.70 86.63 -47.07
N HIS A 333 -90.87 85.84 -46.39
CA HIS A 333 -90.61 84.43 -46.73
C HIS A 333 -91.41 83.43 -45.87
N VAL A 334 -91.88 83.86 -44.69
CA VAL A 334 -92.67 83.02 -43.78
C VAL A 334 -93.96 83.76 -43.43
N PHE A 335 -95.09 83.11 -43.65
CA PHE A 335 -96.38 83.68 -43.27
C PHE A 335 -96.50 83.72 -41.74
N PRO A 336 -96.88 84.86 -41.12
CA PRO A 336 -97.07 84.96 -39.68
C PRO A 336 -98.38 84.27 -39.27
N SER A 337 -98.40 82.93 -39.32
CA SER A 337 -99.57 82.10 -38.99
C SER A 337 -99.98 82.26 -37.52
N PRO A 338 -101.28 82.38 -37.22
CA PRO A 338 -101.75 82.42 -35.83
C PRO A 338 -101.41 81.11 -35.08
N PRO A 339 -101.15 81.18 -33.76
CA PRO A 339 -100.78 80.01 -32.98
C PRO A 339 -101.93 79.01 -32.88
N THR A 340 -101.59 77.71 -32.82
CA THR A 340 -102.54 76.60 -32.69
C THR A 340 -103.01 76.43 -31.25
N LEU A 341 -103.81 77.39 -30.78
CA LEU A 341 -104.38 77.33 -29.44
C LEU A 341 -105.66 76.50 -29.40
N PRO A 342 -105.99 75.88 -28.26
CA PRO A 342 -107.26 75.19 -28.09
C PRO A 342 -108.42 76.17 -28.31
N CYS A 343 -109.33 75.82 -29.22
CA CYS A 343 -110.50 76.62 -29.57
C CYS A 343 -111.41 76.84 -28.36
N VAL A 344 -111.95 78.05 -28.19
CA VAL A 344 -112.73 78.45 -27.01
C VAL A 344 -114.21 78.02 -27.09
N LYS A 345 -114.71 77.59 -28.25
CA LYS A 345 -116.05 76.98 -28.33
C LYS A 345 -116.00 75.59 -27.67
N ARG A 346 -116.87 75.36 -26.68
CA ARG A 346 -116.76 74.32 -25.63
C ARG A 346 -116.80 72.85 -26.06
N GLU A 347 -116.82 72.53 -27.35
CA GLU A 347 -116.63 71.17 -27.86
C GLU A 347 -115.64 71.25 -29.03
N ALA A 348 -114.35 71.35 -28.69
CA ALA A 348 -113.26 71.63 -29.64
C ALA A 348 -113.04 70.57 -30.73
N LYS A 349 -113.82 69.47 -30.72
CA LYS A 349 -113.84 68.46 -31.77
C LYS A 349 -114.64 68.89 -33.00
N ASP A 350 -115.68 69.71 -32.84
CA ASP A 350 -116.64 70.02 -33.92
C ASP A 350 -116.58 71.48 -34.36
N CYS A 351 -115.44 72.15 -34.20
CA CYS A 351 -115.26 73.51 -34.72
C CYS A 351 -115.32 73.46 -36.26
N PRO A 352 -116.36 74.01 -36.93
CA PRO A 352 -116.57 73.78 -38.36
C PRO A 352 -115.39 74.30 -39.21
N SER A 353 -114.75 75.38 -38.74
CA SER A 353 -113.56 75.96 -39.36
C SER A 353 -112.31 75.08 -39.24
N ARG A 354 -112.25 74.08 -38.36
CA ARG A 354 -111.05 73.21 -38.19
C ARG A 354 -111.10 71.97 -39.10
N SER A 355 -112.28 71.60 -39.58
CA SER A 355 -112.54 70.40 -40.39
C SER A 355 -112.68 70.67 -41.89
N ASP A 356 -112.52 71.92 -42.34
CA ASP A 356 -112.52 72.25 -43.76
C ASP A 356 -111.15 71.92 -44.38
N ALA A 357 -111.10 70.85 -45.17
CA ALA A 357 -109.90 70.36 -45.84
C ALA A 357 -109.31 71.36 -46.86
N GLY A 358 -110.05 72.43 -47.20
CA GLY A 358 -109.59 73.50 -48.08
C GLY A 358 -108.81 74.63 -47.40
N ARG A 359 -108.74 74.66 -46.07
CA ARG A 359 -108.05 75.73 -45.33
C ARG A 359 -106.54 75.49 -45.20
N LEU A 360 -105.78 76.56 -45.38
CA LEU A 360 -104.33 76.57 -45.24
C LEU A 360 -103.86 76.95 -43.83
N LEU A 361 -104.67 77.71 -43.07
CA LEU A 361 -104.32 78.08 -41.69
C LEU A 361 -104.76 77.02 -40.69
N GLN A 362 -103.79 76.53 -39.90
CA GLN A 362 -104.05 75.57 -38.82
C GLN A 362 -104.87 76.18 -37.66
N ALA A 363 -104.79 77.50 -37.48
CA ALA A 363 -105.63 78.22 -36.53
C ALA A 363 -107.07 78.31 -37.05
N CYS A 364 -108.03 77.98 -36.20
CA CYS A 364 -109.44 78.16 -36.54
C CYS A 364 -109.85 79.62 -36.45
N ASP A 365 -110.94 79.98 -37.12
CA ASP A 365 -111.51 81.33 -37.11
C ASP A 365 -111.75 81.84 -35.69
N CYS A 366 -112.09 80.96 -34.75
CA CYS A 366 -112.31 81.34 -33.36
C CYS A 366 -111.03 81.88 -32.70
N ILE A 367 -109.85 81.36 -33.05
CA ILE A 367 -108.57 81.86 -32.54
C ILE A 367 -108.24 83.21 -33.16
N ILE A 368 -108.43 83.37 -34.47
CA ILE A 368 -108.25 84.65 -35.15
C ILE A 368 -109.21 85.69 -34.55
N ARG A 369 -110.50 85.34 -34.37
CA ARG A 369 -111.49 86.21 -33.74
C ARG A 369 -111.10 86.60 -32.33
N LYS A 370 -110.59 85.64 -31.55
CA LYS A 370 -110.14 85.90 -30.18
C LYS A 370 -108.95 86.84 -30.16
N ALA A 371 -108.01 86.71 -31.09
CA ALA A 371 -106.86 87.59 -31.19
C ALA A 371 -107.26 89.05 -31.44
N PHE A 372 -108.32 89.27 -32.21
CA PHE A 372 -108.85 90.59 -32.53
C PHE A 372 -110.10 90.98 -31.72
N CYS A 373 -110.44 90.20 -30.69
CA CYS A 373 -111.57 90.52 -29.81
C CYS A 373 -111.23 91.75 -28.98
N GLY A 374 -112.15 92.74 -28.95
CA GLY A 374 -111.95 94.00 -28.23
C GLY A 374 -111.10 95.04 -28.98
N VAL A 375 -110.66 94.76 -30.21
CA VAL A 375 -109.98 95.75 -31.06
C VAL A 375 -111.01 96.76 -31.59
N SER A 376 -110.66 98.05 -31.58
CA SER A 376 -111.56 99.11 -32.05
C SER A 376 -111.87 98.97 -33.55
N LYS A 377 -113.03 99.46 -33.99
CA LYS A 377 -113.45 99.42 -35.40
C LYS A 377 -112.42 100.05 -36.35
N GLN A 378 -111.78 101.14 -35.94
CA GLN A 378 -110.72 101.79 -36.71
C GLN A 378 -109.47 100.90 -36.82
N ALA A 379 -109.06 100.23 -35.74
CA ALA A 379 -107.93 99.32 -35.77
C ALA A 379 -108.24 98.04 -36.58
N LEU A 380 -109.47 97.51 -36.52
CA LEU A 380 -109.92 96.41 -37.40
C LEU A 380 -109.86 96.82 -38.87
N LYS A 381 -110.16 98.08 -39.22
CA LYS A 381 -110.02 98.58 -40.60
C LYS A 381 -108.55 98.52 -41.06
N LEU A 382 -107.61 98.91 -40.20
CA LEU A 382 -106.18 98.87 -40.51
C LEU A 382 -105.68 97.43 -40.66
N GLU A 383 -106.07 96.53 -39.75
CA GLU A 383 -105.73 95.11 -39.86
C GLU A 383 -106.34 94.51 -41.13
N ARG A 384 -107.61 94.79 -41.44
CA ARG A 384 -108.24 94.32 -42.68
C ARG A 384 -107.46 94.76 -43.93
N LEU A 385 -106.99 96.01 -43.98
CA LEU A 385 -106.15 96.49 -45.09
C LEU A 385 -104.76 95.82 -45.12
N ARG A 386 -104.20 95.46 -43.97
CA ARG A 386 -102.92 94.75 -43.84
C ARG A 386 -103.03 93.29 -44.30
N TRP A 387 -104.13 92.62 -43.98
CA TRP A 387 -104.38 91.23 -44.38
C TRP A 387 -105.05 91.10 -45.75
N HIS A 388 -105.25 92.20 -46.50
CA HIS A 388 -105.88 92.15 -47.82
C HIS A 388 -105.01 91.33 -48.81
N PRO A 389 -105.58 90.33 -49.53
CA PRO A 389 -104.81 89.46 -50.43
C PRO A 389 -103.94 90.22 -51.43
N ASP A 390 -104.43 91.34 -51.99
CA ASP A 390 -103.66 92.15 -52.94
C ASP A 390 -102.35 92.71 -52.39
N LYS A 391 -102.22 92.94 -51.08
CA LYS A 391 -100.94 93.38 -50.48
C LYS A 391 -99.84 92.33 -50.65
N PHE A 392 -100.23 91.05 -50.69
CA PHE A 392 -99.33 89.93 -50.88
C PHE A 392 -98.94 89.72 -52.35
N ALA A 393 -99.45 90.51 -53.30
CA ALA A 393 -98.95 90.49 -54.69
C ALA A 393 -97.47 90.89 -54.78
N ARG A 394 -96.96 91.64 -53.80
CA ARG A 394 -95.55 92.05 -53.68
C ARG A 394 -94.65 90.94 -53.12
N CYS A 395 -95.20 89.86 -52.59
CA CYS A 395 -94.42 88.76 -52.05
C CYS A 395 -93.66 87.99 -53.16
N PRO A 396 -92.56 87.30 -52.79
CA PRO A 396 -91.80 86.44 -53.70
C PRO A 396 -92.72 85.45 -54.42
N GLU A 397 -92.48 85.24 -55.72
CA GLU A 397 -93.35 84.47 -56.61
C GLU A 397 -93.64 83.06 -56.08
N ALA A 398 -92.65 82.42 -55.45
CA ALA A 398 -92.76 81.08 -54.87
C ALA A 398 -93.82 80.95 -53.76
N HIS A 399 -94.10 82.02 -53.00
CA HIS A 399 -95.02 81.98 -51.86
C HIS A 399 -96.27 82.84 -52.05
N ARG A 400 -96.29 83.67 -53.10
CA ARG A 400 -97.34 84.67 -53.38
C ARG A 400 -98.75 84.08 -53.31
N GLU A 401 -99.01 83.01 -54.04
CA GLU A 401 -100.36 82.43 -54.11
C GLU A 401 -100.79 81.74 -52.81
N VAL A 402 -99.85 81.12 -52.09
CA VAL A 402 -100.13 80.50 -50.78
C VAL A 402 -100.44 81.59 -49.75
N PHE A 403 -99.65 82.67 -49.72
CA PHE A 403 -99.84 83.76 -48.77
C PHE A 403 -101.10 84.56 -49.05
N LYS A 404 -101.46 84.78 -50.33
CA LYS A 404 -102.75 85.39 -50.69
C LYS A 404 -103.92 84.59 -50.14
N LYS A 405 -103.89 83.25 -50.24
CA LYS A 405 -104.95 82.38 -49.72
C LYS A 405 -105.00 82.42 -48.19
N MET A 406 -103.86 82.28 -47.50
CA MET A 406 -103.79 82.35 -46.04
C MET A 406 -104.22 83.73 -45.50
N ALA A 407 -103.78 84.82 -46.14
CA ALA A 407 -104.20 86.17 -45.81
C ALA A 407 -105.69 86.36 -46.07
N GLY A 408 -106.21 85.79 -47.15
CA GLY A 408 -107.64 85.75 -47.47
C GLY A 408 -108.47 85.16 -46.34
N GLU A 409 -108.02 84.05 -45.72
CA GLU A 409 -108.73 83.48 -44.58
C GLU A 409 -108.77 84.43 -43.37
N VAL A 410 -107.65 85.06 -43.02
CA VAL A 410 -107.60 86.05 -41.92
C VAL A 410 -108.46 87.26 -42.26
N PHE A 411 -108.42 87.71 -43.52
CA PHE A 411 -109.17 88.84 -44.04
C PHE A 411 -110.67 88.62 -43.94
N VAL A 412 -111.19 87.44 -44.33
CA VAL A 412 -112.63 87.12 -44.23
C VAL A 412 -113.10 87.19 -42.77
N VAL A 413 -112.30 86.67 -41.84
CA VAL A 413 -112.62 86.75 -40.41
C VAL A 413 -112.60 88.19 -39.90
N LEU A 414 -111.60 88.99 -40.30
CA LEU A 414 -111.49 90.40 -39.93
C LEU A 414 -112.60 91.26 -40.55
N ASP A 415 -113.00 90.99 -41.79
CA ASP A 415 -114.07 91.69 -42.47
C ASP A 415 -115.40 91.44 -41.76
N ASP A 416 -115.71 90.19 -41.42
CA ASP A 416 -116.90 89.86 -40.63
C ASP A 416 -116.89 90.53 -39.24
N LEU A 417 -115.73 90.59 -38.57
CA LEU A 417 -115.61 91.35 -37.31
C LEU A 417 -115.82 92.86 -37.50
N TYR A 418 -115.26 93.44 -38.57
CA TYR A 418 -115.39 94.85 -38.88
C TYR A 418 -116.84 95.25 -39.20
N GLN A 419 -117.57 94.41 -39.94
CA GLN A 419 -119.00 94.63 -40.24
C GLN A 419 -119.88 94.55 -38.98
N LYS A 420 -119.51 93.69 -38.01
CA LYS A 420 -120.24 93.50 -36.75
C LYS A 420 -119.92 94.54 -35.68
N ALA A 421 -118.76 95.19 -35.74
CA ALA A 421 -118.42 96.32 -34.87
C ALA A 421 -119.26 97.54 -35.27
N ARG A 422 -120.47 97.69 -34.73
CA ARG A 422 -121.31 98.87 -34.96
C ARG A 422 -120.74 100.10 -34.28
#